data_AF-A0A017S1M5-F1
#
_entry.id   AF-A0A017S1M5-F1
#
_cell.length_a   1.000
_cell.length_b   1.000
_cell.length_c   1.000
_cell.angle_alpha   90.00
_cell.angle_beta   90.00
_cell.angle_gamma   90.00
#
_symmetry.space_group_name_H-M   'P 1'
#
loop_
_entity.id
_entity.type
_entity.pdbx_description
1 polymer ?
#
loop_
_entity_poly.entity_id
_entity_poly.type
_entity_poly.pdbx_seq_one_letter_code
_entity_poly.pdbx_strand_id
1 'polypeptide(L)'
;MPSTLADVPAYKAYLAHVPAGTLPLPLIKEGEHEETVIHVDELFCRVEDCIRGKKAFPGTNDLRYHVKHYHNVNVASPGTGRPKPEAVKVAVKFFKNIIEGPPEPVPSPSKSTHPEPARATTPPGHAKPPFPLTKKGTVSCAAMQRWCRDNGHAVPCVSCAAKGLRAKGK
;
A
#
# COMPACT_ATOMS: atom_id res chain seq x y z
N MET A 1 20.57 7.25 -11.16
CA MET A 1 19.68 6.34 -10.40
C MET A 1 20.30 4.95 -10.45
N PRO A 2 20.40 4.23 -9.32
CA PRO A 2 21.02 2.91 -9.30
C PRO A 2 20.24 1.97 -10.22
N SER A 3 20.98 1.21 -11.02
CA SER A 3 20.44 0.22 -11.97
C SER A 3 20.04 -1.10 -11.30
N THR A 4 20.52 -1.30 -10.07
CA THR A 4 20.41 -2.50 -9.22
C THR A 4 20.35 -2.07 -7.76
N LEU A 5 19.80 -2.91 -6.88
CA LEU A 5 19.75 -2.61 -5.44
C LEU A 5 21.06 -2.93 -4.71
N ALA A 6 22.00 -3.61 -5.36
CA ALA A 6 23.24 -4.12 -4.76
C ALA A 6 24.06 -3.06 -4.01
N ASP A 7 24.08 -1.81 -4.50
CA ASP A 7 24.85 -0.72 -3.90
C ASP A 7 24.09 0.09 -2.86
N VAL A 8 22.81 -0.21 -2.63
CA VAL A 8 21.96 0.55 -1.70
C VAL A 8 22.25 0.08 -0.27
N PRO A 9 22.70 0.98 0.64
CA PRO A 9 23.04 0.59 2.02
C PRO A 9 21.90 -0.09 2.77
N ALA A 10 20.68 0.41 2.62
CA ALA A 10 19.48 -0.20 3.22
C ALA A 10 19.23 -1.64 2.72
N TYR A 11 19.52 -1.93 1.45
CA TYR A 11 19.40 -3.29 0.92
C TYR A 11 20.48 -4.22 1.48
N LYS A 12 21.73 -3.75 1.60
CA LYS A 12 22.80 -4.51 2.26
C LYS A 12 22.47 -4.81 3.73
N ALA A 13 21.93 -3.82 4.44
CA ALA A 13 21.47 -3.98 5.82
C ALA A 13 20.33 -5.01 5.91
N TYR A 14 19.35 -4.95 5.00
CA TYR A 14 18.29 -5.95 4.89
C TYR A 14 18.83 -7.39 4.75
N LEU A 15 19.79 -7.61 3.84
CA LEU A 15 20.38 -8.93 3.64
C LEU A 15 21.13 -9.45 4.89
N ALA A 16 21.68 -8.56 5.71
CA ALA A 16 22.38 -8.94 6.94
C ALA A 16 21.42 -9.17 8.12
N HIS A 17 20.44 -8.29 8.32
CA HIS A 17 19.64 -8.27 9.55
C HIS A 17 18.46 -9.24 9.56
N VAL A 18 17.88 -9.57 8.41
CA VAL A 18 16.77 -10.53 8.31
C VAL A 18 17.18 -11.96 8.72
N PRO A 19 18.25 -12.56 8.18
CA PRO A 19 18.65 -13.92 8.59
C PRO A 19 19.10 -13.96 10.06
N ALA A 20 19.65 -12.85 10.57
CA ALA A 20 19.98 -12.69 11.99
C ALA A 20 18.74 -12.55 12.90
N GLY A 21 17.55 -12.34 12.33
CA GLY A 21 16.31 -12.11 13.09
C GLY A 21 16.28 -10.78 13.84
N THR A 22 17.11 -9.82 13.43
CA THR A 22 17.23 -8.50 14.09
C THR A 22 16.40 -7.41 13.41
N LEU A 23 15.88 -7.69 12.22
CA LEU A 23 15.01 -6.78 11.47
C LEU A 23 13.59 -7.36 11.41
N PRO A 24 12.59 -6.71 12.06
CA PRO A 24 11.20 -7.07 11.85
C PRO A 24 10.77 -6.69 10.43
N LEU A 25 10.18 -7.64 9.70
CA LEU A 25 9.62 -7.38 8.38
C LEU A 25 8.12 -7.07 8.48
N PRO A 26 7.56 -6.25 7.56
CA PRO A 26 6.12 -6.03 7.49
C PRO A 26 5.40 -7.34 7.15
N LEU A 27 4.73 -7.94 8.13
CA LEU A 27 4.13 -9.26 8.02
C LEU A 27 2.99 -9.29 7.02
N ILE A 28 2.88 -10.41 6.29
CA ILE A 28 1.78 -10.75 5.40
C ILE A 28 0.92 -11.79 6.10
N LYS A 29 -0.39 -11.59 6.14
CA LYS A 29 -1.30 -12.59 6.71
C LYS A 29 -1.65 -13.64 5.67
N GLU A 30 -1.73 -14.90 6.10
CA GLU A 30 -2.23 -15.96 5.24
C GLU A 30 -3.69 -15.72 4.86
N GLY A 31 -4.04 -16.03 3.61
CA GLY A 31 -5.39 -15.81 3.10
C GLY A 31 -5.77 -14.35 2.87
N GLU A 32 -4.81 -13.43 2.92
CA GLU A 32 -5.05 -12.02 2.56
C GLU A 32 -5.36 -11.92 1.05
N HIS A 33 -6.57 -11.42 0.75
CA HIS A 33 -7.06 -11.27 -0.61
C HIS A 33 -6.59 -9.97 -1.28
N GLU A 34 -6.04 -9.04 -0.51
CA GLU A 34 -5.41 -7.84 -1.07
C GLU A 34 -4.15 -8.23 -1.85
N GLU A 35 -3.95 -7.59 -3.00
CA GLU A 35 -2.80 -7.86 -3.84
C GLU A 35 -1.51 -7.44 -3.12
N THR A 36 -0.75 -8.43 -2.67
CA THR A 36 0.51 -8.21 -1.96
C THR A 36 1.64 -7.95 -2.95
N VAL A 37 2.37 -6.85 -2.73
CA VAL A 37 3.53 -6.50 -3.53
C VAL A 37 4.80 -7.08 -2.90
N ILE A 38 5.42 -8.00 -3.63
CA ILE A 38 6.82 -8.40 -3.42
C ILE A 38 7.70 -7.45 -4.23
N HIS A 39 8.69 -6.81 -3.60
CA HIS A 39 9.54 -5.79 -4.24
C HIS A 39 10.69 -6.43 -5.02
N VAL A 40 11.33 -5.62 -5.89
CA VAL A 40 12.53 -6.04 -6.64
C VAL A 40 13.63 -6.43 -5.67
N ASP A 41 14.35 -7.51 -5.96
CA ASP A 41 15.40 -8.12 -5.13
C ASP A 41 14.96 -8.48 -3.69
N GLU A 42 13.65 -8.56 -3.42
CA GLU A 42 13.17 -9.13 -2.16
C GLU A 42 13.37 -10.64 -2.17
N LEU A 43 14.06 -11.16 -1.14
CA LEU A 43 14.48 -12.58 -1.05
C LEU A 43 14.00 -13.32 0.21
N PHE A 44 13.25 -12.71 1.12
CA PHE A 44 12.84 -13.34 2.37
C PHE A 44 11.31 -13.36 2.50
N CYS A 45 10.76 -14.47 3.01
CA CYS A 45 9.31 -14.59 3.19
C CYS A 45 8.84 -13.74 4.36
N ARG A 46 7.79 -12.94 4.14
CA ARG A 46 7.16 -12.08 5.15
C ARG A 46 5.88 -12.67 5.74
N VAL A 47 5.48 -13.86 5.31
CA VAL A 47 4.29 -14.52 5.88
C VAL A 47 4.58 -14.91 7.33
N GLU A 48 3.64 -14.62 8.22
CA GLU A 48 3.70 -14.94 9.64
C GLU A 48 4.00 -16.44 9.84
N ASP A 49 4.92 -16.76 10.75
CA ASP A 49 5.35 -18.13 11.08
C ASP A 49 5.86 -18.99 9.91
N CYS A 50 6.27 -18.38 8.78
CA CYS A 50 6.92 -19.12 7.70
C CYS A 50 8.29 -19.66 8.12
N ILE A 51 8.47 -20.99 8.02
CA ILE A 51 9.74 -21.70 8.29
C ILE A 51 10.90 -21.14 7.43
N ARG A 52 10.57 -20.63 6.24
CA ARG A 52 11.56 -20.05 5.30
C ARG A 52 11.74 -18.54 5.47
N GLY A 53 11.08 -17.90 6.44
CA GLY A 53 11.13 -16.44 6.63
C GLY A 53 12.54 -15.88 6.84
N LYS A 54 13.43 -16.64 7.46
CA LYS A 54 14.84 -16.26 7.70
C LYS A 54 15.82 -16.79 6.65
N LYS A 55 15.36 -17.58 5.67
CA LYS A 55 16.21 -18.18 4.64
C LYS A 55 16.00 -17.47 3.32
N ALA A 56 17.07 -16.90 2.77
CA ALA A 56 17.03 -16.26 1.47
C ALA A 56 16.61 -17.25 0.37
N PHE A 57 15.72 -16.79 -0.49
CA PHE A 57 15.36 -17.46 -1.74
C PHE A 57 16.42 -17.15 -2.82
N PRO A 58 16.63 -18.04 -3.81
CA PRO A 58 17.58 -17.79 -4.90
C PRO A 58 17.24 -16.55 -5.72
N GLY A 59 15.94 -16.25 -5.86
CA GLY A 59 15.48 -15.04 -6.51
C GLY A 59 14.07 -14.62 -6.08
N THR A 60 13.71 -13.40 -6.44
CA THR A 60 12.39 -12.83 -6.13
C THR A 60 11.24 -13.62 -6.74
N ASN A 61 11.43 -14.25 -7.90
CA ASN A 61 10.39 -15.09 -8.51
C ASN A 61 10.14 -16.37 -7.71
N ASP A 62 11.18 -16.99 -7.15
CA ASP A 62 11.04 -18.15 -6.26
C ASP A 62 10.29 -17.77 -4.98
N LEU A 63 10.57 -16.58 -4.45
CA LEU A 63 9.84 -16.02 -3.32
C LEU A 63 8.36 -15.81 -3.67
N ARG A 64 8.04 -15.18 -4.81
CA ARG A 64 6.64 -14.99 -5.26
C ARG A 64 5.91 -16.32 -5.40
N TYR A 65 6.55 -17.30 -6.04
CA TYR A 65 5.99 -18.64 -6.19
C TYR A 65 5.70 -19.25 -4.82
N HIS A 66 6.65 -19.17 -3.89
CA HIS A 66 6.48 -19.69 -2.54
C HIS A 66 5.31 -19.05 -1.80
N VAL A 67 5.26 -17.71 -1.76
CA VAL A 67 4.19 -16.96 -1.08
C VAL A 67 2.82 -17.29 -1.68
N LYS A 68 2.72 -17.36 -3.00
CA LYS A 68 1.46 -17.67 -3.69
C LYS A 68 0.97 -19.10 -3.42
N HIS A 69 1.85 -20.09 -3.54
CA HIS A 69 1.45 -21.50 -3.54
C HIS A 69 1.42 -22.15 -2.15
N TYR A 70 2.27 -21.70 -1.23
CA TYR A 70 2.34 -22.31 0.11
C TYR A 70 1.54 -21.55 1.16
N HIS A 71 1.28 -20.25 0.94
CA HIS A 71 0.57 -19.40 1.89
C HIS A 71 -0.79 -18.88 1.36
N ASN A 72 -1.16 -19.27 0.13
CA ASN A 72 -2.41 -18.85 -0.53
C ASN A 72 -2.61 -17.32 -0.56
N VAL A 73 -1.52 -16.56 -0.59
CA VAL A 73 -1.54 -15.10 -0.65
C VAL A 73 -1.65 -14.66 -2.11
N ASN A 74 -2.49 -13.66 -2.37
CA ASN A 74 -2.57 -13.06 -3.70
C ASN A 74 -1.35 -12.15 -3.94
N VAL A 75 -0.41 -12.58 -4.79
CA VAL A 75 0.82 -11.82 -5.08
C VAL A 75 0.69 -11.10 -6.42
N ALA A 76 1.09 -9.82 -6.44
CA ALA A 76 1.13 -9.02 -7.66
C ALA A 76 1.93 -9.71 -8.77
N SER A 77 1.38 -9.66 -9.98
CA SER A 77 1.97 -10.32 -11.15
C SER A 77 3.37 -9.78 -11.42
N PRO A 78 4.36 -10.66 -11.71
CA PRO A 78 5.71 -10.21 -12.02
C PRO A 78 5.69 -9.44 -13.35
N GLY A 79 6.47 -8.35 -13.41
CA GLY A 79 6.85 -7.77 -14.70
C GLY A 79 7.79 -8.73 -15.44
N THR A 80 7.80 -8.66 -16.77
CA THR A 80 8.73 -9.43 -17.60
C THR A 80 10.04 -8.66 -17.82
N GLY A 81 11.16 -9.39 -17.89
CA GLY A 81 12.47 -8.84 -18.21
C GLY A 81 13.09 -7.98 -17.10
N ARG A 82 13.92 -7.01 -17.51
CA ARG A 82 14.64 -6.13 -16.59
C ARG A 82 13.66 -5.23 -15.83
N PRO A 83 13.79 -5.08 -14.49
CA PRO A 83 12.95 -4.17 -13.73
C PRO A 83 13.01 -2.74 -14.27
N LYS A 84 11.84 -2.10 -14.37
CA LYS A 84 11.75 -0.68 -14.74
C LYS A 84 12.40 0.18 -13.65
N PRO A 85 13.02 1.33 -13.99
CA PRO A 85 13.61 2.23 -13.00
C PRO A 85 12.66 2.63 -11.87
N GLU A 86 11.37 2.79 -12.16
CA GLU A 86 10.34 3.10 -11.17
C GLU A 86 10.13 1.96 -10.15
N ALA A 87 10.18 0.70 -10.59
CA ALA A 87 10.09 -0.45 -9.68
C ALA A 87 11.31 -0.52 -8.74
N VAL A 88 12.50 -0.17 -9.25
CA VAL A 88 13.71 -0.09 -8.43
C VAL A 88 13.58 1.04 -7.40
N LYS A 89 13.10 2.23 -7.77
CA LYS A 89 12.87 3.33 -6.82
C LYS A 89 11.88 2.95 -5.71
N VAL A 90 10.79 2.26 -6.07
CA VAL A 90 9.80 1.77 -5.09
C VAL A 90 10.46 0.77 -4.14
N ALA A 91 11.27 -0.16 -4.66
CA ALA A 91 12.01 -1.11 -3.83
C ALA A 91 13.02 -0.42 -2.91
N VAL A 92 13.78 0.58 -3.40
CA VAL A 92 14.68 1.38 -2.56
C VAL A 92 13.90 2.03 -1.41
N LYS A 93 12.73 2.62 -1.70
CA LYS A 93 11.89 3.25 -0.67
C LYS A 93 11.42 2.21 0.36
N PHE A 94 11.01 1.02 -0.09
CA PHE A 94 10.65 -0.07 0.79
C PHE A 94 11.80 -0.45 1.74
N PHE A 95 13.01 -0.70 1.22
CA PHE A 95 14.16 -1.08 2.03
C PHE A 95 14.58 0.02 3.00
N LYS A 96 14.53 1.29 2.59
CA LYS A 96 14.79 2.41 3.50
C LYS A 96 13.77 2.46 4.64
N ASN A 97 12.49 2.34 4.32
CA ASN A 97 11.43 2.40 5.33
C ASN A 97 11.54 1.29 6.39
N ILE A 98 11.97 0.08 6.02
CA ILE A 98 12.11 -1.01 7.00
C ILE A 98 13.37 -0.84 7.87
N ILE A 99 14.45 -0.23 7.35
CA ILE A 99 15.71 -0.06 8.07
C ILE A 99 15.70 1.21 8.94
N GLU A 100 15.24 2.33 8.37
CA GLU A 100 15.30 3.66 8.99
C GLU A 100 13.99 4.03 9.69
N GLY A 101 12.92 3.26 9.46
CA GLY A 101 11.57 3.62 9.85
C GLY A 101 10.90 4.58 8.85
N PRO A 102 9.59 4.84 8.98
CA PRO A 102 8.94 5.88 8.19
C PRO A 102 9.59 7.24 8.50
N PRO A 103 9.81 8.09 7.49
CA PRO A 103 10.33 9.44 7.75
C PRO A 103 9.37 10.15 8.69
N GLU A 104 9.88 10.63 9.83
CA GLU A 104 9.07 11.45 10.74
C GLU A 104 8.51 12.66 9.96
N PRO A 105 7.25 13.04 10.19
CA PRO A 105 6.70 14.23 9.56
C PRO A 105 7.50 15.44 10.02
N VAL A 106 8.41 15.91 9.17
CA VAL A 106 9.22 17.11 9.44
C VAL A 106 8.29 18.28 9.78
N PRO A 107 8.50 18.99 10.90
CA PRO A 107 7.81 20.25 11.13
C PRO A 107 8.20 21.21 10.00
N SER A 108 7.21 21.60 9.19
CA SER A 108 7.42 22.54 8.09
C SER A 108 8.06 23.83 8.63
N PRO A 109 9.10 24.37 8.00
CA PRO A 109 9.74 25.60 8.46
C PRO A 109 8.76 26.78 8.29
N SER A 110 8.31 27.30 9.42
CA SER A 110 7.59 28.56 9.54
C SER A 110 8.39 29.69 8.87
N LYS A 111 7.83 30.28 7.82
CA LYS A 111 8.16 31.66 7.42
C LYS A 111 6.98 32.55 7.81
N SER A 112 7.23 33.44 8.77
CA SER A 112 6.57 34.74 8.96
C SER A 112 6.48 35.48 7.61
N THR A 113 5.55 36.38 7.29
CA THR A 113 4.77 37.32 8.10
C THR A 113 3.65 37.81 7.19
N HIS A 114 2.38 37.76 7.59
CA HIS A 114 1.35 38.68 7.08
C HIS A 114 0.39 39.00 8.22
N PRO A 115 0.06 40.29 8.44
CA PRO A 115 -0.82 40.70 9.52
C PRO A 115 -2.26 40.25 9.27
N GLU A 116 -2.88 39.89 10.39
CA GLU A 116 -4.28 39.56 10.64
C GLU A 116 -5.27 40.40 9.81
N PRO A 117 -6.38 39.78 9.35
CA PRO A 117 -7.61 40.08 10.08
C PRO A 117 -8.47 38.84 10.37
N ALA A 118 -8.98 38.83 11.60
CA ALA A 118 -10.28 38.32 12.04
C ALA A 118 -10.72 36.90 11.61
N ARG A 119 -10.49 35.96 12.53
CA ARG A 119 -11.47 35.01 13.06
C ARG A 119 -12.34 34.25 12.03
N ALA A 120 -11.96 33.01 11.72
CA ALA A 120 -12.92 31.94 11.39
C ALA A 120 -12.34 30.55 11.72
N THR A 121 -12.91 29.97 12.79
CA THR A 121 -13.24 28.57 13.04
C THR A 121 -12.53 27.48 12.23
N THR A 122 -11.82 26.61 12.95
CA THR A 122 -11.31 25.29 12.55
C THR A 122 -12.31 24.49 11.71
N PRO A 123 -11.92 23.86 10.57
CA PRO A 123 -12.74 22.82 9.96
C PRO A 123 -12.63 21.54 10.81
N PRO A 124 -13.75 20.93 11.23
CA PRO A 124 -13.71 19.68 11.96
C PRO A 124 -13.27 18.53 11.05
N GLY A 125 -12.57 17.57 11.67
CA GLY A 125 -12.03 16.38 11.03
C GLY A 125 -13.04 15.66 10.14
N HIS A 126 -12.52 15.12 9.04
CA HIS A 126 -13.29 14.29 8.11
C HIS A 126 -13.64 12.96 8.81
N ALA A 127 -14.67 12.99 9.65
CA ALA A 127 -15.37 11.80 10.07
C ALA A 127 -15.99 11.18 8.81
N LYS A 128 -15.66 9.91 8.53
CA LYS A 128 -16.27 9.17 7.42
C LYS A 128 -17.79 9.24 7.59
N PRO A 129 -18.56 9.71 6.59
CA PRO A 129 -20.00 9.82 6.69
C PRO A 129 -20.60 8.43 6.93
N PRO A 130 -21.60 8.30 7.81
CA PRO A 130 -22.22 7.02 8.10
C PRO A 130 -22.84 6.43 6.83
N PHE A 131 -22.61 5.14 6.60
CA PHE A 131 -23.21 4.44 5.47
C PHE A 131 -24.73 4.55 5.55
N PRO A 132 -25.44 4.86 4.45
CA PRO A 132 -26.89 4.84 4.43
C PRO A 132 -27.38 3.39 4.48
N LEU A 133 -27.63 2.90 5.69
CA LEU A 133 -28.16 1.58 5.97
C LEU A 133 -29.69 1.57 5.86
N THR A 134 -30.24 0.45 5.42
CA THR A 134 -31.68 0.16 5.53
C THR A 134 -32.05 -0.18 6.97
N LYS A 135 -33.35 -0.26 7.28
CA LYS A 135 -33.85 -0.73 8.59
C LYS A 135 -33.36 -2.14 8.96
N LYS A 136 -32.87 -2.92 7.99
CA LYS A 136 -32.31 -4.27 8.17
C LYS A 136 -30.78 -4.27 8.32
N GLY A 137 -30.14 -3.09 8.42
CA GLY A 137 -28.69 -2.96 8.54
C GLY A 137 -27.90 -3.20 7.25
N THR A 138 -28.56 -3.38 6.10
CA THR A 138 -27.89 -3.56 4.81
C THR A 138 -27.68 -2.22 4.09
N VAL A 139 -26.60 -2.07 3.33
CA VAL A 139 -26.35 -0.85 2.55
C VAL A 139 -27.39 -0.70 1.44
N SER A 140 -28.08 0.44 1.39
CA SER A 140 -28.97 0.75 0.28
C SER A 140 -28.18 1.40 -0.85
N CYS A 141 -28.01 0.68 -1.96
CA CYS A 141 -27.36 1.23 -3.15
C CYS A 141 -28.02 2.54 -3.62
N ALA A 142 -29.36 2.62 -3.59
CA ALA A 142 -30.09 3.82 -3.99
C ALA A 142 -29.79 5.03 -3.06
N ALA A 143 -29.73 4.78 -1.75
CA ALA A 143 -29.40 5.83 -0.79
C ALA A 143 -27.93 6.26 -0.87
N MET A 144 -27.02 5.32 -1.16
CA MET A 144 -25.61 5.61 -1.43
C MET A 144 -25.44 6.47 -2.69
N GLN A 145 -26.13 6.12 -3.77
CA GLN A 145 -26.08 6.89 -5.01
C GLN A 145 -26.65 8.31 -4.83
N ARG A 146 -27.73 8.46 -4.06
CA ARG A 146 -28.27 9.77 -3.70
C ARG A 146 -27.28 10.59 -2.88
N TRP A 147 -26.70 9.99 -1.83
CA TRP A 147 -25.69 10.64 -1.01
C TRP A 147 -24.50 11.12 -1.85
N CYS A 148 -24.00 10.29 -2.77
CA CYS A 148 -22.92 10.69 -3.67
C CYS A 148 -23.30 11.93 -4.49
N ARG A 149 -24.50 11.96 -5.08
CA ARG A 149 -24.96 13.13 -5.87
C ARG A 149 -25.10 14.38 -5.01
N ASP A 150 -25.69 14.25 -3.83
CA ASP A 150 -25.88 15.36 -2.88
C ASP A 150 -24.53 15.95 -2.41
N ASN A 151 -23.46 15.16 -2.44
CA ASN A 151 -22.09 15.57 -2.10
C ASN A 151 -21.22 15.87 -3.34
N GLY A 152 -21.80 16.02 -4.52
CA GLY A 152 -21.09 16.41 -5.75
C GLY A 152 -20.25 15.29 -6.39
N HIS A 153 -20.44 14.04 -5.98
CA HIS A 153 -19.76 12.88 -6.57
C HIS A 153 -20.56 12.31 -7.76
N ALA A 154 -19.84 11.93 -8.82
CA ALA A 154 -20.41 11.29 -10.00
C ALA A 154 -20.81 9.83 -9.72
N VAL A 155 -21.98 9.41 -10.23
CA VAL A 155 -22.50 8.04 -10.15
C VAL A 155 -22.99 7.60 -11.53
N PRO A 156 -22.36 6.59 -12.18
CA PRO A 156 -21.18 5.86 -11.71
C PRO A 156 -19.93 6.75 -11.62
N CYS A 157 -18.99 6.41 -10.74
CA CYS A 157 -17.72 7.12 -10.68
C CYS A 157 -16.94 6.95 -11.99
N VAL A 158 -15.96 7.83 -12.25
CA VAL A 158 -15.17 7.83 -13.50
C VAL A 158 -14.58 6.46 -13.84
N SER A 159 -14.10 5.72 -12.82
CA SER A 159 -13.54 4.37 -12.99
C SER A 159 -14.59 3.32 -13.36
N CYS A 160 -15.80 3.43 -12.81
CA CYS A 160 -16.90 2.52 -13.16
C CYS A 160 -17.48 2.86 -14.53
N ALA A 161 -17.56 4.15 -14.89
CA ALA A 161 -17.96 4.60 -16.21
C ALA A 161 -17.00 4.10 -17.30
N ALA A 162 -15.69 4.17 -17.06
CA ALA A 162 -14.65 3.65 -17.97
C ALA A 162 -14.76 2.13 -18.20
N LYS A 163 -15.32 1.40 -17.24
CA LYS A 163 -15.58 -0.05 -17.32
C LYS A 163 -16.94 -0.39 -17.95
N GLY A 164 -17.69 0.61 -18.43
CA GLY A 164 -19.03 0.43 -18.99
C GLY A 164 -20.10 0.03 -17.96
N LEU A 165 -19.78 0.12 -16.66
CA LEU A 165 -20.71 -0.23 -15.59
C LEU A 165 -21.75 0.88 -15.43
N ARG A 166 -22.98 0.61 -15.86
CA ARG A 166 -24.10 1.52 -15.67
C ARG A 166 -24.70 1.34 -14.28
N ALA A 167 -25.06 2.44 -13.62
CA ALA A 167 -25.92 2.37 -12.45
C ALA A 167 -27.24 1.72 -12.88
N LYS A 168 -27.61 0.58 -12.28
CA LYS A 168 -28.91 -0.06 -12.54
C LYS A 168 -30.01 0.91 -12.12
N GLY A 169 -30.61 1.61 -13.07
CA GLY A 169 -31.85 2.35 -12.88
C GLY A 169 -32.95 1.36 -12.54
N LYS A 170 -33.78 1.73 -11.55
CA LYS A 170 -35.05 1.07 -11.30
C LYS A 170 -36.09 1.62 -12.27
#